data_AF-A0AAV6LCM3-F1
#
_entry.id   AF-A0AAV6LCM3-F1
#
_cell.length_a   1.000
_cell.length_b   1.000
_cell.length_c   1.000
_cell.angle_alpha   90.00
_cell.angle_beta   90.00
_cell.angle_gamma   90.00
#
_symmetry.space_group_name_H-M   'P 1'
#
loop_
_entity.id
_entity.type
_entity.pdbx_description
1 polymer ?
#
loop_
_entity_poly.entity_id
_entity_poly.type
_entity_poly.pdbx_seq_one_letter_code
_entity_poly.pdbx_strand_id
1 'polypeptide(L)'
;MKNEGIEWDSSFNIRGISTYLQDPIWLFWLRDVLSSFFPTLKKASIHSAVYVSQFPYARNINVFKAFLERWSPDTNTFHSTYGEVGFSLWDLHRISGLPIIGELYEKYTPTNDVLYSNQTRP
;
A
#
# COMPACT_ATOMS: atom_id res chain seq x y z
N MET A 1 17.79 -6.01 -17.06
CA MET A 1 18.59 -5.41 -15.97
C MET A 1 19.04 -6.54 -15.06
N LYS A 2 20.35 -6.67 -14.85
CA LYS A 2 20.88 -7.57 -13.83
C LYS A 2 20.68 -6.86 -12.49
N ASN A 3 19.80 -7.37 -11.64
CA ASN A 3 19.73 -6.92 -10.26
C ASN A 3 20.92 -7.55 -9.54
N GLU A 4 22.02 -6.82 -9.43
CA GLU A 4 23.00 -7.08 -8.39
C GLU A 4 22.25 -6.84 -7.08
N GLY A 5 21.93 -7.92 -6.36
CA GLY A 5 21.12 -7.86 -5.15
C GLY A 5 21.74 -6.90 -4.15
N ILE A 6 20.96 -5.97 -3.63
CA ILE A 6 21.41 -5.02 -2.62
C ILE A 6 21.89 -5.85 -1.41
N GLU A 7 23.14 -5.64 -0.99
CA GLU A 7 23.67 -6.32 0.19
C GLU A 7 23.05 -5.69 1.44
N TRP A 8 22.01 -6.33 1.96
CA TRP A 8 21.32 -5.87 3.16
C TRP A 8 22.18 -6.13 4.40
N ASP A 9 22.45 -5.09 5.19
CA ASP A 9 23.10 -5.24 6.48
C ASP A 9 22.23 -6.02 7.50
N SER A 10 22.83 -6.39 8.62
CA SER A 10 22.12 -7.02 9.75
C SER A 10 21.34 -6.04 10.62
N SER A 11 21.39 -4.73 10.33
CA SER A 11 20.69 -3.70 11.10
C SER A 11 19.22 -3.59 10.71
N PHE A 12 18.90 -3.91 9.45
CA PHE A 12 17.51 -3.99 9.00
C PHE A 12 16.79 -5.16 9.69
N ASN A 13 15.90 -4.83 10.62
CA ASN A 13 15.12 -5.81 11.36
C ASN A 13 13.67 -5.35 11.53
N ILE A 14 12.74 -6.12 10.97
CA ILE A 14 11.31 -5.92 11.16
C ILE A 14 10.83 -6.92 12.20
N ARG A 15 10.68 -6.46 13.45
CA ARG A 15 10.11 -7.27 14.55
C ARG A 15 8.63 -6.95 14.71
N GLY A 16 7.87 -7.91 15.23
CA GLY A 16 6.46 -7.73 15.58
C GLY A 16 5.50 -8.46 14.64
N ILE A 17 4.34 -8.75 15.20
CA ILE A 17 3.23 -9.44 14.55
C ILE A 17 2.31 -8.37 13.97
N SER A 18 1.83 -8.57 12.73
CA SER A 18 0.75 -7.73 12.23
C SER A 18 -0.53 -8.05 13.02
N THR A 19 -0.92 -7.15 13.92
CA THR A 19 -2.17 -7.24 14.70
C THR A 19 -3.23 -6.26 14.22
N TYR A 20 -2.87 -5.30 13.36
CA TYR A 20 -3.77 -4.26 12.84
C TYR A 20 -4.98 -4.82 12.07
N LEU A 21 -4.87 -6.05 11.55
CA LEU A 21 -5.96 -6.74 10.87
C LEU A 21 -6.93 -7.45 11.85
N GLN A 22 -6.86 -7.17 13.16
CA GLN A 22 -7.80 -7.69 14.15
C GLN A 22 -8.85 -6.66 14.56
N ASP A 23 -8.91 -5.50 13.89
CA ASP A 23 -10.01 -4.56 14.10
C ASP A 23 -11.36 -5.29 13.84
N PRO A 24 -12.33 -5.21 14.76
CA PRO A 24 -13.62 -5.89 14.60
C PRO A 24 -14.30 -5.56 13.27
N ILE A 25 -14.22 -4.30 12.82
CA ILE A 25 -14.81 -3.83 11.55
C ILE A 25 -14.14 -4.54 10.38
N TRP A 26 -12.82 -4.67 10.41
CA TRP A 26 -12.07 -5.38 9.38
C TRP A 26 -12.45 -6.87 9.32
N LEU A 27 -12.55 -7.55 10.46
CA LEU A 27 -12.91 -8.96 10.51
C LEU A 27 -14.33 -9.22 9.98
N PHE A 28 -15.30 -8.36 10.29
CA PHE A 28 -16.65 -8.47 9.74
C PHE A 28 -16.67 -8.27 8.23
N TRP A 29 -16.02 -7.20 7.74
CA TRP A 29 -15.89 -6.94 6.32
C TRP A 29 -15.20 -8.10 5.58
N LEU A 30 -14.10 -8.61 6.12
CA LEU A 30 -13.34 -9.69 5.49
C LEU A 30 -14.16 -10.98 5.40
N ARG A 31 -14.94 -11.31 6.43
CA ARG A 31 -15.84 -12.47 6.43
C ARG A 31 -16.91 -12.34 5.35
N ASP A 32 -17.49 -11.15 5.21
CA ASP A 32 -18.48 -10.86 4.17
C ASP A 32 -17.87 -10.94 2.76
N VAL A 33 -16.65 -10.44 2.58
CA VAL A 33 -15.93 -10.54 1.31
C VAL A 33 -15.63 -11.99 0.95
N LEU A 34 -15.15 -12.78 1.92
CA LEU A 34 -14.82 -14.19 1.72
C LEU A 34 -16.05 -15.01 1.37
N SER A 35 -17.21 -14.74 1.99
CA SER A 35 -18.45 -15.45 1.68
C SER A 35 -19.05 -15.02 0.35
N SER A 36 -19.16 -13.71 0.11
CA SER A 36 -19.85 -13.14 -1.05
C SER A 36 -19.07 -13.29 -2.35
N PHE A 37 -17.73 -13.24 -2.29
CA PHE A 37 -16.87 -13.23 -3.49
C PHE A 37 -16.02 -14.50 -3.63
N PHE A 38 -16.34 -15.58 -2.91
CA PHE A 38 -15.57 -16.83 -2.96
C PHE A 38 -15.21 -17.29 -4.39
N PRO A 39 -16.16 -17.37 -5.36
CA PRO A 39 -15.85 -17.86 -6.71
C PRO A 39 -14.86 -16.94 -7.44
N THR A 40 -15.02 -15.62 -7.29
CA THR A 40 -14.16 -14.60 -7.89
C THR A 40 -12.75 -14.66 -7.30
N LEU A 41 -12.64 -14.75 -5.97
CA LEU A 41 -11.36 -14.83 -5.27
C LEU A 41 -10.61 -16.13 -5.61
N LYS A 42 -11.34 -17.24 -5.77
CA LYS A 42 -10.77 -18.51 -6.23
C LYS A 42 -10.29 -18.43 -7.67
N LYS A 43 -11.09 -17.86 -8.58
CA LYS A 43 -10.72 -17.66 -9.98
C LYS A 43 -9.47 -16.77 -10.13
N ALA A 44 -9.34 -15.75 -9.30
CA ALA A 44 -8.18 -14.86 -9.26
C ALA A 44 -6.98 -15.44 -8.49
N SER A 45 -7.07 -16.65 -7.92
CA SER A 45 -6.00 -17.28 -7.12
C SER A 45 -5.55 -16.49 -5.88
N ILE A 46 -6.36 -15.56 -5.40
CA ILE A 46 -6.06 -14.72 -4.22
C ILE A 46 -6.83 -15.13 -2.96
N HIS A 47 -7.78 -16.05 -3.06
CA HIS A 47 -8.59 -16.50 -1.93
C HIS A 47 -7.77 -16.87 -0.69
N SER A 48 -6.71 -17.68 -0.86
CA SER A 48 -5.90 -18.12 0.27
C SER A 48 -5.17 -16.96 0.95
N ALA A 49 -4.68 -15.99 0.18
CA ALA A 49 -4.03 -14.80 0.73
C ALA A 49 -5.02 -13.94 1.53
N VAL A 50 -6.22 -13.71 0.99
CA VAL A 50 -7.29 -12.98 1.67
C VAL A 50 -7.73 -13.72 2.94
N TYR A 51 -7.91 -15.03 2.88
CA TYR A 51 -8.28 -15.85 4.04
C TYR A 51 -7.23 -15.81 5.15
N VAL A 52 -5.94 -15.93 4.83
CA VAL A 52 -4.87 -15.90 5.83
C VAL A 52 -4.72 -14.52 6.48
N SER A 53 -5.14 -13.43 5.80
CA SER A 53 -5.11 -12.07 6.35
C SER A 53 -5.96 -11.85 7.60
N GLN A 54 -6.89 -12.76 7.91
CA GLN A 54 -7.70 -12.71 9.14
C GLN A 54 -6.89 -13.09 10.39
N PHE A 55 -5.72 -13.70 10.22
CA PHE A 55 -4.89 -14.17 11.31
C PHE A 55 -3.65 -13.27 11.48
N PRO A 56 -3.14 -13.14 12.71
CA PRO A 56 -1.81 -12.59 12.90
C PRO A 56 -0.78 -13.44 12.16
N TYR A 57 0.06 -12.79 11.35
CA TYR A 57 1.18 -13.43 10.68
C TYR A 57 2.51 -12.80 11.07
N ALA A 58 3.53 -13.63 11.15
CA ALA A 58 4.91 -13.18 11.33
C ALA A 58 5.38 -12.50 10.04
N ARG A 59 5.97 -11.32 10.17
CA ARG A 59 6.55 -10.61 9.04
C ARG A 59 7.81 -11.34 8.58
N ASN A 60 7.84 -11.79 7.33
CA ASN A 60 9.04 -12.38 6.76
C ASN A 60 9.93 -11.26 6.21
N ILE A 61 11.10 -11.10 6.82
CA ILE A 61 12.03 -10.04 6.46
C ILE A 61 12.55 -10.16 5.03
N ASN A 62 12.73 -11.38 4.52
CA ASN A 62 13.22 -11.61 3.17
C ASN A 62 12.19 -11.17 2.12
N VAL A 63 10.89 -11.33 2.42
CA VAL A 63 9.81 -10.84 1.56
C VAL A 63 9.83 -9.31 1.51
N PHE A 64 10.01 -8.65 2.65
CA PHE A 64 10.12 -7.19 2.71
C PHE A 64 11.36 -6.67 1.97
N LYS A 65 12.52 -7.33 2.12
CA LYS A 65 13.76 -6.98 1.41
C LYS A 65 13.57 -7.07 -0.11
N ALA A 66 13.03 -8.17 -0.61
CA ALA A 66 12.72 -8.34 -2.04
C ALA A 66 11.70 -7.31 -2.56
N PHE A 67 10.80 -6.83 -1.70
CA PHE A 67 9.85 -5.77 -2.04
C PHE A 67 10.54 -4.41 -2.15
N LEU A 68 11.41 -4.07 -1.19
CA LEU A 68 12.17 -2.82 -1.18
C LEU A 68 13.21 -2.75 -2.30
N GLU A 69 13.82 -3.87 -2.69
CA GLU A 69 14.71 -3.93 -3.87
C GLU A 69 13.99 -3.58 -5.19
N ARG A 70 12.66 -3.67 -5.22
CA ARG A 70 11.83 -3.34 -6.39
C ARG A 70 11.20 -1.96 -6.28
N TRP A 71 11.43 -1.23 -5.20
CA TRP A 71 10.92 0.12 -5.00
C TRP A 71 11.79 1.13 -5.75
N SER A 72 11.15 1.97 -6.56
CA SER A 72 11.78 3.11 -7.20
C SER A 72 11.53 4.37 -6.35
N PRO A 73 12.58 4.99 -5.78
CA PRO A 73 12.42 6.21 -5.00
C PRO A 73 11.97 7.40 -5.85
N ASP A 74 12.32 7.44 -7.14
CA ASP A 74 12.02 8.57 -8.03
C ASP A 74 10.53 8.68 -8.35
N THR A 75 9.85 7.54 -8.47
CA THR A 75 8.43 7.46 -8.85
C THR A 75 7.54 7.08 -7.66
N ASN A 76 8.12 6.69 -6.53
CA ASN A 76 7.41 6.07 -5.40
C ASN A 76 6.53 4.88 -5.84
N THR A 77 7.02 4.09 -6.79
CA THR A 77 6.33 2.90 -7.33
C THR A 77 7.15 1.64 -7.13
N PHE A 78 6.49 0.49 -7.10
CA PHE A 78 7.10 -0.83 -7.05
C PHE A 78 7.06 -1.48 -8.44
N HIS A 79 8.19 -2.00 -8.89
CA HIS A 79 8.29 -2.74 -10.15
C HIS A 79 7.86 -4.20 -9.96
N SER A 80 6.68 -4.52 -10.49
CA SER A 80 6.16 -5.89 -10.59
C SER A 80 6.31 -6.42 -12.01
N THR A 81 6.22 -7.75 -12.18
CA THR A 81 6.14 -8.39 -13.51
C THR A 81 4.91 -7.95 -14.30
N TYR A 82 3.91 -7.38 -13.62
CA TYR A 82 2.66 -6.90 -14.20
C TYR A 82 2.64 -5.37 -14.41
N GLY A 83 3.76 -4.68 -14.20
CA GLY A 83 3.87 -3.23 -14.33
C GLY A 83 4.28 -2.53 -13.04
N GLU A 84 4.18 -1.20 -13.03
CA GLU A 84 4.45 -0.38 -11.86
C GLU A 84 3.21 -0.21 -10.99
N VAL A 85 3.36 -0.43 -9.69
CA VAL A 85 2.30 -0.25 -8.71
C VAL A 85 2.75 0.76 -7.66
N GLY A 86 2.07 1.90 -7.61
CA GLY A 86 2.29 2.90 -6.56
C GLY A 86 1.36 2.68 -5.37
N PHE A 87 1.83 3.07 -4.18
CA PHE A 87 0.97 3.31 -3.03
C PHE A 87 0.99 4.80 -2.73
N SER A 88 -0.15 5.35 -2.30
CA SER A 88 -0.13 6.73 -1.81
C SER A 88 0.74 6.79 -0.55
N LEU A 89 1.39 7.94 -0.31
CA LEU A 89 2.14 8.17 0.93
C LEU A 89 1.24 7.99 2.16
N TRP A 90 -0.05 8.32 2.04
CA TRP A 90 -1.03 8.08 3.09
C TRP A 90 -1.20 6.58 3.34
N ASP A 91 -1.43 5.78 2.30
CA ASP A 91 -1.57 4.32 2.46
C ASP A 91 -0.31 3.70 3.08
N LEU A 92 0.88 4.16 2.66
CA LEU A 92 2.14 3.75 3.28
C LEU A 92 2.19 4.12 4.76
N HIS A 93 1.83 5.34 5.14
CA HIS A 93 1.75 5.74 6.55
C HIS A 93 0.78 4.86 7.34
N ARG A 94 -0.41 4.60 6.79
CA ARG A 94 -1.45 3.77 7.42
C ARG A 94 -1.01 2.32 7.58
N ILE A 95 -0.35 1.74 6.58
CA ILE A 95 0.00 0.31 6.52
C ILE A 95 1.34 0.02 7.22
N SER A 96 2.34 0.88 7.03
CA SER A 96 3.70 0.66 7.55
C SER A 96 3.93 1.31 8.91
N GLY A 97 3.12 2.30 9.29
CA GLY A 97 3.36 3.14 10.47
C GLY A 97 4.57 4.08 10.32
N LEU A 98 5.18 4.16 9.13
CA LEU A 98 6.28 5.08 8.87
C LEU A 98 5.77 6.54 8.95
N PRO A 99 6.51 7.43 9.62
CA PRO A 99 6.13 8.83 9.68
C PRO A 99 6.22 9.47 8.29
N ILE A 100 5.19 10.23 7.90
CA ILE A 100 5.29 11.14 6.76
C ILE A 100 5.98 12.40 7.25
N ILE A 101 7.07 12.79 6.58
CA ILE A 101 7.78 14.03 6.85
C ILE A 101 7.41 15.02 5.74
N GLY A 102 6.84 16.16 6.10
CA GLY A 102 6.40 17.20 5.17
C GLY A 102 4.98 17.68 5.46
N GLU A 103 4.57 18.73 4.75
CA GLU A 103 3.18 19.23 4.83
C GLU A 103 2.25 18.37 3.98
N LEU A 104 1.03 18.13 4.48
CA LEU A 104 0.00 17.46 3.70
C LEU A 104 -0.34 18.35 2.50
N TYR A 105 -0.23 17.80 1.31
CA TYR A 105 -0.75 18.45 0.12
C TYR A 105 -2.28 18.42 0.18
N GLU A 106 -2.87 19.51 0.64
CA GLU A 106 -4.30 19.75 0.45
C GLU A 106 -4.48 20.24 -0.99
N LYS A 107 -5.05 19.39 -1.85
CA LYS A 107 -5.37 19.78 -3.21
C LYS A 107 -6.43 20.88 -3.16
N TYR A 108 -5.98 22.13 -3.22
CA TYR A 108 -6.87 23.26 -3.42
C TYR A 108 -7.51 23.14 -4.79
N THR A 109 -8.81 22.84 -4.82
CA THR A 109 -9.60 22.90 -6.04
C THR A 109 -10.26 24.28 -6.04
N PRO A 110 -9.75 25.26 -6.83
CA PRO A 110 -10.36 26.58 -6.88
C PRO A 110 -11.82 26.46 -7.33
N THR A 111 -12.71 27.20 -6.66
CA THR A 111 -14.11 27.32 -7.08
C THR A 111 -14.17 27.93 -8.48
N ASN A 112 -15.21 27.59 -9.25
CA ASN A 112 -15.46 28.16 -10.59
C ASN A 112 -15.35 29.70 -10.58
N ASP A 113 -15.83 30.35 -9.52
CA ASP A 113 -15.76 31.80 -9.35
C ASP A 113 -14.32 32.34 -9.43
N VAL A 114 -13.36 31.62 -8.86
CA VAL A 114 -11.92 31.95 -8.90
C VAL A 114 -11.37 31.68 -10.30
N LEU A 115 -11.76 30.58 -10.95
CA LEU A 115 -11.30 30.20 -12.29
C LEU A 115 -11.75 31.19 -13.38
N TYR A 116 -12.96 31.73 -13.27
CA TYR A 116 -13.54 32.64 -14.27
C TYR A 116 -13.41 34.13 -13.90
N SER A 117 -12.91 34.47 -12.70
CA SER A 117 -12.75 35.86 -12.24
C SER A 117 -11.85 36.74 -13.12
N ASN A 118 -10.92 36.15 -13.89
CA ASN A 118 -9.98 36.88 -14.75
C ASN A 118 -10.45 37.01 -16.21
N GLN A 119 -11.60 36.43 -16.60
CA GLN A 119 -12.13 36.52 -17.96
C GLN A 119 -13.09 37.71 -18.17
N THR A 120 -13.34 38.49 -17.12
CA THR A 120 -14.32 39.59 -17.10
C THR A 120 -13.69 40.97 -16.84
N ARG A 121 -12.51 41.25 -17.40
CA ARG A 121 -12.01 42.63 -17.50
C ARG A 121 -11.94 43.08 -18.98
N PRO A 122 -12.78 44.04 -19.41
CA PRO A 122 -12.62 44.73 -20.68
C PRO A 122 -11.39 45.66 -20.69
#